data_AF-A0A7T3CK41-F1
#
_entry.id   AF-A0A7T3CK41-F1
#
_cell.length_a   1.000
_cell.length_b   1.000
_cell.length_c   1.000
_cell.angle_alpha   90.00
_cell.angle_beta   90.00
_cell.angle_gamma   90.00
#
_symmetry.space_group_name_H-M   'P 1'
#
loop_
_entity.id
_entity.type
_entity.pdbx_description
1 polymer ?
#
loop_
_entity_poly.entity_id
_entity_poly.type
_entity_poly.pdbx_seq_one_letter_code
_entity_poly.pdbx_strand_id
1 'polypeptide(L)'
;MDQDPPRYGQRIEDQPGEVPVCPRHPDRPAYVRCSRCGRPVCSSCQVQAPVGVQCVDCVHQAQQAAGGARRGGGAGLFPRAGVLPVTWGIIGVCVVVFLLQVVTGDRITAQLAYHPALTAVQPWRMLTSAFVHGSLTHLLLNMYSLYIVGQALEPRLGSWRYAVVFALSVLGGSAAVYLLSPGTWVVGASGGIFGLFGAFFAWTRFRGGETGGLVVLIAVNLVFGFVVPGISWQAHVGGLIVGALTALLFDVASPRLRARRRRLR
;
A
#
# COMPACT_ATOMS: atom_id res chain seq x y z
N MET A 1 54.72 -9.76 6.42
CA MET A 1 54.22 -8.39 6.64
C MET A 1 52.74 -8.43 6.35
N ASP A 2 51.93 -8.70 7.37
CA ASP A 2 50.46 -8.67 7.28
C ASP A 2 50.03 -7.19 7.21
N GLN A 3 49.77 -6.69 6.00
CA GLN A 3 49.02 -5.46 5.83
C GLN A 3 47.55 -5.85 5.68
N ASP A 4 46.72 -5.37 6.61
CA ASP A 4 45.27 -5.48 6.53
C ASP A 4 44.81 -5.01 5.13
N PRO A 5 43.92 -5.76 4.45
CA PRO A 5 43.46 -5.34 3.13
C PRO A 5 42.78 -3.95 3.24
N PRO A 6 43.10 -3.04 2.31
CA PRO A 6 42.71 -1.63 2.39
C PRO A 6 41.18 -1.47 2.45
N ARG A 7 40.69 -0.68 3.41
CA ARG A 7 39.26 -0.48 3.65
C ARG A 7 38.58 0.20 2.46
N TYR A 8 37.33 -0.15 2.21
CA TYR A 8 36.50 0.46 1.17
C TYR A 8 36.58 2.01 1.18
N GLY A 9 36.82 2.63 0.02
CA GLY A 9 36.87 4.09 -0.15
C GLY A 9 38.23 4.76 0.10
N GLN A 10 39.21 4.04 0.66
CA GLN A 10 40.59 4.56 0.71
C GLN A 10 41.18 4.63 -0.70
N ARG A 11 41.65 5.81 -1.11
CA ARG A 11 42.57 5.93 -2.24
C ARG A 11 43.91 5.33 -1.80
N ILE A 12 44.47 4.46 -2.63
CA ILE A 12 45.86 4.05 -2.47
C ILE A 12 46.64 4.99 -3.38
N GLU A 13 47.49 5.81 -2.77
CA GLU A 13 48.50 6.58 -3.49
C GLU A 13 49.62 5.61 -3.89
N ASP A 14 49.94 5.59 -5.17
CA ASP A 14 51.00 4.73 -5.68
C ASP A 14 52.34 5.27 -5.19
N GLN A 15 53.25 4.37 -4.81
CA GLN A 15 54.64 4.77 -4.55
C GLN A 15 55.31 5.13 -5.90
N PRO A 16 55.97 6.29 -6.00
CA PRO A 16 56.63 6.69 -7.24
C PRO A 16 57.72 5.68 -7.60
N GLY A 17 57.56 5.02 -8.75
CA GLY A 17 58.50 4.03 -9.29
C GLY A 17 58.05 2.57 -9.17
N GLU A 18 56.94 2.27 -8.48
CA GLU A 18 56.42 0.92 -8.33
C GLU A 18 55.23 0.65 -9.28
N VAL A 19 55.12 -0.57 -9.81
CA VAL A 19 54.01 -0.93 -10.70
C VAL A 19 52.73 -1.06 -9.86
N PRO A 20 51.64 -0.34 -10.17
CA PRO A 20 50.42 -0.42 -9.40
C PRO A 20 49.82 -1.83 -9.50
N VAL A 21 49.43 -2.41 -8.36
CA VAL A 21 48.85 -3.75 -8.26
C VAL A 21 47.41 -3.73 -7.78
N CYS A 22 46.65 -4.78 -8.10
CA CYS A 22 45.25 -4.85 -7.69
C CYS A 22 45.14 -5.10 -6.17
N PRO A 23 44.34 -4.34 -5.41
CA PRO A 23 44.17 -4.57 -3.98
C PRO A 23 43.63 -5.96 -3.60
N ARG A 24 42.93 -6.65 -4.51
CA ARG A 24 42.50 -8.05 -4.34
C ARG A 24 43.53 -9.08 -4.77
N HIS A 25 44.46 -8.70 -5.64
CA HIS A 25 45.49 -9.56 -6.21
C HIS A 25 46.81 -8.78 -6.27
N PRO A 26 47.55 -8.69 -5.14
CA PRO A 26 48.80 -7.92 -5.05
C PRO A 26 49.90 -8.44 -5.98
N ASP A 27 49.77 -9.69 -6.43
CA ASP A 27 50.62 -10.39 -7.39
C ASP A 27 50.40 -9.96 -8.86
N ARG A 28 49.40 -9.11 -9.15
CA ARG A 28 49.01 -8.75 -10.52
C ARG A 28 49.15 -7.26 -10.80
N PRO A 29 49.88 -6.86 -11.87
CA PRO A 29 49.94 -5.48 -12.30
C PRO A 29 48.57 -4.99 -12.81
N ALA A 30 48.26 -3.73 -12.54
CA ALA A 30 46.94 -3.15 -12.69
C ALA A 30 47.03 -1.68 -13.16
N TYR A 31 47.24 -1.46 -14.45
CA TYR A 31 47.35 -0.10 -15.03
C TYR A 31 45.99 0.61 -15.20
N VAL A 32 44.89 -0.13 -15.23
CA VAL A 32 43.54 0.42 -15.38
C VAL A 32 43.02 0.88 -14.03
N ARG A 33 42.42 2.08 -13.96
CA ARG A 33 41.81 2.61 -12.74
C ARG A 33 40.29 2.54 -12.78
N CYS A 34 39.70 2.23 -11.63
CA CYS A 34 38.26 2.29 -11.45
C CYS A 34 37.78 3.76 -11.58
N SER A 35 36.86 4.05 -12.50
CA SER A 35 36.29 5.39 -12.72
C SER A 35 35.53 5.94 -11.52
N ARG A 36 35.07 5.06 -10.62
CA ARG A 36 34.35 5.44 -9.39
C ARG A 36 35.24 5.73 -8.18
N CYS A 37 36.26 4.91 -7.91
CA CYS A 37 37.06 5.03 -6.67
C CYS A 37 38.56 5.27 -6.92
N GLY A 38 39.01 5.30 -8.17
CA GLY A 38 40.39 5.59 -8.57
C GLY A 38 41.43 4.48 -8.34
N ARG A 39 41.02 3.32 -7.79
CA ARG A 39 41.93 2.21 -7.47
C ARG A 39 42.42 1.47 -8.72
N PRO A 40 43.65 0.93 -8.71
CA PRO A 40 44.13 -0.02 -9.71
C PRO A 40 43.25 -1.29 -9.78
N VAL A 41 42.93 -1.73 -11.00
CA VAL A 41 42.07 -2.88 -11.28
C VAL A 41 42.76 -3.84 -12.25
N CYS A 42 42.96 -5.09 -11.85
CA CYS A 42 43.48 -6.13 -12.75
C CYS A 42 42.40 -6.63 -13.73
N SER A 43 42.82 -7.31 -14.80
CA SER A 43 41.92 -7.81 -15.86
C SER A 43 40.81 -8.76 -15.40
N SER A 44 40.97 -9.41 -14.25
CA SER A 44 39.94 -10.29 -13.65
C SER A 44 38.96 -9.56 -12.72
N CYS A 45 39.31 -8.36 -12.23
CA CYS A 45 38.49 -7.57 -11.32
C CYS A 45 37.83 -6.36 -11.99
N GLN A 46 38.05 -6.17 -13.29
CA GLN A 46 37.42 -5.11 -14.06
C GLN A 46 36.01 -5.49 -14.49
N VAL A 47 35.08 -4.57 -14.29
CA VAL A 47 33.72 -4.64 -14.80
C VAL A 47 33.55 -3.47 -15.78
N GLN A 48 33.13 -3.77 -17.00
CA GLN A 48 32.86 -2.75 -18.00
C GLN A 48 31.62 -1.96 -17.59
N ALA A 49 31.74 -0.64 -17.54
CA ALA A 49 30.65 0.28 -17.25
C ALA A 49 30.42 1.22 -18.45
N PRO A 50 29.26 1.90 -18.54
CA PRO A 50 29.00 2.86 -19.62
C PRO A 50 30.03 3.97 -19.71
N VAL A 51 30.68 4.30 -18.59
CA VAL A 51 31.76 5.29 -18.52
C VAL A 51 32.98 4.68 -17.81
N GLY A 52 33.88 4.13 -18.63
CA GLY A 52 35.14 3.52 -18.18
C GLY A 52 34.99 2.18 -17.48
N VAL A 53 35.98 1.83 -16.67
CA VAL A 53 36.03 0.56 -15.94
C VAL A 53 35.66 0.78 -14.47
N GLN A 54 34.88 -0.13 -13.88
CA GLN A 54 34.62 -0.16 -12.44
C GLN A 54 35.21 -1.42 -11.80
N CYS A 55 35.67 -1.33 -10.55
CA CYS A 55 36.09 -2.50 -9.79
C CYS A 55 34.88 -3.31 -9.29
N VAL A 56 35.05 -4.63 -9.15
CA VAL A 56 34.02 -5.54 -8.59
C VAL A 56 33.44 -5.06 -7.26
N ASP A 57 34.24 -4.46 -6.38
CA ASP A 57 33.76 -3.99 -5.07
C ASP A 57 32.78 -2.81 -5.20
N CYS A 58 33.07 -1.86 -6.10
CA CYS A 58 32.17 -0.75 -6.42
C CYS A 58 30.86 -1.23 -7.04
N VAL A 59 30.90 -2.29 -7.85
CA VAL A 59 29.73 -2.89 -8.47
C VAL A 59 28.90 -3.64 -7.43
N HIS A 60 29.51 -4.48 -6.60
CA HIS A 60 28.82 -5.21 -5.53
C HIS A 60 28.14 -4.26 -4.56
N GLN A 61 28.80 -3.17 -4.18
CA GLN A 61 28.19 -2.18 -3.29
C GLN A 61 27.06 -1.41 -3.98
N ALA A 62 27.18 -1.07 -5.26
CA ALA A 62 26.07 -0.47 -6.02
C ALA A 62 24.86 -1.42 -6.07
N GLN A 63 25.09 -2.72 -6.29
CA GLN A 63 24.04 -3.74 -6.28
C GLN A 63 23.40 -3.89 -4.89
N GLN A 64 24.19 -3.85 -3.81
CA GLN A 64 23.68 -3.88 -2.43
C GLN A 64 22.87 -2.63 -2.09
N ALA A 65 23.32 -1.43 -2.50
CA ALA A 65 22.60 -0.18 -2.34
C ALA A 65 21.28 -0.17 -3.15
N ALA A 66 21.31 -0.65 -4.39
CA ALA A 66 20.11 -0.82 -5.22
C ALA A 66 19.15 -1.88 -4.65
N GLY A 67 19.68 -2.95 -4.06
CA GLY A 67 18.90 -3.96 -3.35
C GLY A 67 18.25 -3.44 -2.05
N GLY A 68 18.92 -2.51 -1.36
CA GLY A 68 18.38 -1.76 -0.22
C GLY A 68 17.25 -0.81 -0.64
N ALA A 69 17.43 -0.09 -1.75
CA ALA A 69 16.40 0.77 -2.34
C ALA A 69 15.15 -0.03 -2.81
N ARG A 70 15.32 -1.28 -3.26
CA ARG A 70 14.18 -2.18 -3.57
C ARG A 70 13.38 -2.61 -2.34
N ARG A 71 13.93 -2.46 -1.13
CA ARG A 71 13.22 -2.71 0.14
C ARG A 71 12.64 -1.43 0.76
N GLY A 72 13.00 -0.25 0.23
CA GLY A 72 12.50 1.05 0.65
C GLY A 72 11.66 1.74 -0.40
N GLY A 73 10.33 1.54 -0.35
CA GLY A 73 9.37 2.59 -0.71
C GLY A 73 9.43 3.16 -2.14
N GLY A 74 9.29 2.32 -3.16
CA GLY A 74 8.82 2.77 -4.47
C GLY A 74 7.31 2.73 -4.54
N ALA A 75 6.63 3.81 -4.13
CA ALA A 75 5.20 4.01 -4.37
C ALA A 75 4.96 4.30 -5.86
N GLY A 76 5.02 3.26 -6.69
CA GLY A 76 4.31 3.31 -7.96
C GLY A 76 2.82 3.44 -7.66
N LEU A 77 2.12 4.28 -8.42
CA LEU A 77 0.65 4.47 -8.33
C LEU A 77 -0.12 3.14 -8.50
N PHE A 78 0.56 2.11 -9.05
CA PHE A 78 0.02 0.77 -9.27
C PHE A 78 1.01 -0.31 -8.77
N PRO A 79 0.67 -1.08 -7.73
CA PRO A 79 1.45 -2.24 -7.29
C PRO A 79 1.39 -3.38 -8.30
N ARG A 80 2.46 -4.20 -8.38
CA ARG A 80 2.42 -5.49 -9.10
C ARG A 80 1.23 -6.31 -8.61
N ALA A 81 0.46 -6.89 -9.54
CA ALA A 81 -0.72 -7.70 -9.26
C ALA A 81 -0.37 -8.88 -8.33
N GLY A 82 -0.64 -8.70 -7.04
CA GLY A 82 -0.80 -9.83 -6.12
C GLY A 82 -2.14 -10.49 -6.39
N VAL A 83 -2.33 -11.72 -5.92
CA VAL A 83 -3.67 -12.31 -5.84
C VAL A 83 -4.53 -11.42 -4.92
N LEU A 84 -5.68 -10.99 -5.42
CA LEU A 84 -6.62 -10.07 -4.75
C LEU A 84 -7.93 -10.81 -4.40
N PRO A 85 -7.87 -11.93 -3.68
CA PRO A 85 -9.02 -12.82 -3.54
C PRO A 85 -10.22 -12.14 -2.87
N VAL A 86 -9.99 -11.29 -1.86
CA VAL A 86 -11.10 -10.61 -1.17
C VAL A 86 -11.64 -9.47 -1.99
N THR A 87 -10.77 -8.67 -2.62
CA THR A 87 -11.20 -7.59 -3.51
C THR A 87 -12.08 -8.15 -4.64
N TRP A 88 -11.62 -9.19 -5.34
CA TRP A 88 -12.40 -9.84 -6.40
C TRP A 88 -13.66 -10.54 -5.87
N GLY A 89 -13.60 -11.13 -4.67
CA GLY A 89 -14.76 -11.71 -4.02
C GLY A 89 -15.86 -10.68 -3.76
N ILE A 90 -15.50 -9.53 -3.18
CA ILE A 90 -16.46 -8.42 -2.93
C ILE A 90 -16.99 -7.89 -4.27
N ILE A 91 -16.14 -7.68 -5.27
CA ILE A 91 -16.56 -7.24 -6.61
C ILE A 91 -17.56 -8.24 -7.20
N GLY A 92 -17.26 -9.53 -7.17
CA GLY A 92 -18.13 -10.59 -7.68
C GLY A 92 -19.49 -10.59 -6.99
N VAL A 93 -19.53 -10.50 -5.65
CA VAL A 93 -20.78 -10.42 -4.89
C VAL A 93 -21.58 -9.16 -5.27
N CYS A 94 -20.96 -7.98 -5.34
CA CYS A 94 -21.63 -6.74 -5.74
C CYS A 94 -22.22 -6.83 -7.15
N VAL A 95 -21.49 -7.42 -8.10
CA VAL A 95 -21.98 -7.61 -9.48
C VAL A 95 -23.15 -8.58 -9.51
N VAL A 96 -23.06 -9.73 -8.83
CA VAL A 96 -24.16 -10.71 -8.76
C VAL A 96 -25.40 -10.08 -8.12
N VAL A 97 -25.25 -9.38 -7.00
CA VAL A 97 -26.37 -8.71 -6.32
C VAL A 97 -26.97 -7.63 -7.22
N PHE A 98 -26.16 -6.86 -7.94
CA PHE A 98 -26.67 -5.86 -8.87
C PHE A 98 -27.44 -6.48 -10.04
N LEU A 99 -26.98 -7.60 -10.60
CA LEU A 99 -27.75 -8.34 -11.61
C LEU A 99 -29.09 -8.81 -11.05
N LEU A 100 -29.14 -9.26 -9.80
CA LEU A 100 -30.39 -9.60 -9.13
C LEU A 100 -31.29 -8.37 -8.93
N GLN A 101 -30.74 -7.20 -8.60
CA GLN A 101 -31.51 -5.94 -8.55
C GLN A 101 -32.13 -5.61 -9.91
N VAL A 102 -31.41 -5.81 -11.02
CA VAL A 102 -31.94 -5.58 -12.38
C VAL A 102 -33.09 -6.54 -12.70
N VAL A 103 -32.97 -7.82 -12.35
CA VAL A 103 -34.00 -8.83 -12.66
C VAL A 103 -35.24 -8.70 -11.77
N THR A 104 -35.06 -8.30 -10.51
CA THR A 104 -36.15 -8.30 -9.51
C THR A 104 -36.72 -6.90 -9.22
N GLY A 105 -36.14 -5.86 -9.81
CA GLY A 105 -36.44 -4.47 -9.49
C GLY A 105 -36.02 -4.12 -8.06
N ASP A 106 -36.85 -3.33 -7.38
CA ASP A 106 -36.51 -2.78 -6.05
C ASP A 106 -36.55 -3.81 -4.90
N ARG A 107 -36.95 -5.06 -5.15
CA ARG A 107 -37.13 -6.08 -4.09
C ARG A 107 -35.83 -6.35 -3.33
N ILE A 108 -34.73 -6.55 -4.04
CA ILE A 108 -33.42 -6.83 -3.43
C ILE A 108 -32.91 -5.59 -2.70
N THR A 109 -33.06 -4.40 -3.30
CA THR A 109 -32.71 -3.12 -2.66
C THR A 109 -33.49 -2.94 -1.35
N ALA A 110 -34.80 -3.14 -1.37
CA ALA A 110 -35.68 -2.99 -0.21
C ALA A 110 -35.35 -3.98 0.93
N GLN A 111 -34.72 -5.12 0.64
CA GLN A 111 -34.32 -6.11 1.64
C GLN A 111 -32.92 -5.89 2.22
N LEU A 112 -32.02 -5.27 1.47
CA LEU A 112 -30.60 -5.17 1.84
C LEU A 112 -30.12 -3.75 2.13
N ALA A 113 -30.78 -2.72 1.59
CA ALA A 113 -30.45 -1.32 1.86
C ALA A 113 -30.58 -1.01 3.35
N TYR A 114 -29.71 -0.13 3.82
CA TYR A 114 -29.69 0.29 5.20
C TYR A 114 -30.66 1.45 5.42
N HIS A 115 -31.48 1.32 6.46
CA HIS A 115 -32.33 2.38 6.98
C HIS A 115 -32.25 2.34 8.50
N PRO A 116 -31.76 3.40 9.18
CA PRO A 116 -31.52 3.38 10.62
C PRO A 116 -32.72 3.00 11.50
N ALA A 117 -33.94 3.32 11.07
CA ALA A 117 -35.14 2.93 11.83
C ALA A 117 -35.35 1.41 11.91
N LEU A 118 -34.73 0.62 11.02
CA LEU A 118 -34.83 -0.84 11.02
C LEU A 118 -33.69 -1.51 11.80
N THR A 119 -32.72 -0.77 12.34
CA THR A 119 -31.52 -1.35 12.95
C THR A 119 -31.83 -2.32 14.09
N ALA A 120 -32.82 -2.00 14.93
CA ALA A 120 -33.20 -2.84 16.07
C ALA A 120 -33.74 -4.22 15.67
N VAL A 121 -34.37 -4.32 14.48
CA VAL A 121 -35.03 -5.54 14.00
C VAL A 121 -34.28 -6.23 12.86
N GLN A 122 -33.52 -5.48 12.08
CA GLN A 122 -32.83 -5.94 10.87
C GLN A 122 -31.37 -5.44 10.83
N PRO A 123 -30.55 -5.74 11.86
CA PRO A 123 -29.20 -5.19 12.01
C PRO A 123 -28.23 -5.62 10.92
N TRP A 124 -28.48 -6.76 10.25
CA TRP A 124 -27.66 -7.22 9.12
C TRP A 124 -27.60 -6.20 7.98
N ARG A 125 -28.61 -5.33 7.84
CA ARG A 125 -28.65 -4.25 6.85
C ARG A 125 -27.50 -3.27 6.98
N MET A 126 -26.94 -3.11 8.17
CA MET A 126 -25.74 -2.30 8.38
C MET A 126 -24.56 -2.82 7.56
N LEU A 127 -24.48 -4.13 7.29
CA LEU A 127 -23.43 -4.75 6.51
C LEU A 127 -23.89 -5.04 5.06
N THR A 128 -25.10 -5.54 4.87
CA THR A 128 -25.57 -5.96 3.53
C THR A 128 -25.78 -4.78 2.58
N SER A 129 -25.99 -3.58 3.10
CA SER A 129 -26.12 -2.36 2.29
C SER A 129 -24.91 -2.09 1.41
N ALA A 130 -23.73 -2.61 1.78
CA ALA A 130 -22.51 -2.49 0.98
C ALA A 130 -22.59 -3.21 -0.38
N PHE A 131 -23.51 -4.16 -0.56
CA PHE A 131 -23.58 -5.00 -1.76
C PHE A 131 -24.66 -4.59 -2.76
N VAL A 132 -25.62 -3.74 -2.35
CA VAL A 132 -26.64 -3.17 -3.25
C VAL A 132 -26.21 -1.81 -3.77
N HIS A 133 -26.56 -1.49 -5.02
CA HIS A 133 -26.20 -0.22 -5.66
C HIS A 133 -27.41 0.42 -6.33
N GLY A 134 -27.53 1.74 -6.24
CA GLY A 134 -28.67 2.49 -6.80
C GLY A 134 -28.60 2.73 -8.31
N SER A 135 -27.45 2.56 -8.95
CA SER A 135 -27.29 2.71 -10.41
C SER A 135 -26.06 1.97 -10.92
N LEU A 136 -26.00 1.73 -12.23
CA LEU A 136 -24.84 1.11 -12.88
C LEU A 136 -23.57 1.97 -12.69
N THR A 137 -23.66 3.29 -12.89
CA THR A 137 -22.54 4.20 -12.68
C THR A 137 -22.03 4.15 -11.24
N HIS A 138 -22.96 4.08 -10.26
CA HIS A 138 -22.58 3.96 -8.86
C HIS A 138 -21.85 2.63 -8.58
N LEU A 139 -22.31 1.51 -9.14
CA LEU A 139 -21.60 0.23 -9.07
C LEU A 139 -20.19 0.34 -9.67
N LEU A 140 -20.08 0.81 -10.92
CA LEU A 140 -18.81 0.86 -11.65
C LEU A 140 -17.75 1.71 -10.91
N LEU A 141 -18.14 2.88 -10.41
CA LEU A 141 -17.25 3.74 -9.64
C LEU A 141 -16.80 3.10 -8.32
N ASN A 142 -17.68 2.39 -7.62
CA ASN A 142 -17.31 1.63 -6.43
C ASN A 142 -16.34 0.50 -6.77
N MET A 143 -16.62 -0.30 -7.81
CA MET A 143 -15.79 -1.45 -8.15
C MET A 143 -14.40 -1.02 -8.63
N TYR A 144 -14.33 0.06 -9.41
CA TYR A 144 -13.07 0.69 -9.81
C TYR A 144 -12.26 1.18 -8.61
N SER A 145 -12.91 1.91 -7.69
CA SER A 145 -12.25 2.42 -6.48
C SER A 145 -11.78 1.30 -5.56
N LEU A 146 -12.63 0.28 -5.37
CA LEU A 146 -12.34 -0.92 -4.59
C LEU A 146 -11.15 -1.69 -5.18
N TYR A 147 -11.09 -1.83 -6.50
CA TYR A 147 -9.97 -2.46 -7.18
C TYR A 147 -8.66 -1.70 -6.96
N ILE A 148 -8.64 -0.38 -7.17
CA ILE A 148 -7.43 0.44 -6.98
C ILE A 148 -6.93 0.37 -5.53
N VAL A 149 -7.82 0.60 -4.56
CA VAL A 149 -7.42 0.55 -3.14
C VAL A 149 -7.09 -0.88 -2.70
N GLY A 150 -7.74 -1.89 -3.27
CA GLY A 150 -7.45 -3.30 -3.06
C GLY A 150 -6.05 -3.68 -3.52
N GLN A 151 -5.66 -3.28 -4.74
CA GLN A 151 -4.29 -3.45 -5.26
C GLN A 151 -3.25 -2.87 -4.31
N ALA A 152 -3.52 -1.68 -3.76
CA ALA A 152 -2.66 -1.08 -2.76
C ALA A 152 -2.68 -1.85 -1.43
N LEU A 153 -3.84 -2.13 -0.85
CA LEU A 153 -3.89 -2.47 0.56
C LEU A 153 -3.91 -3.98 0.84
N GLU A 154 -4.58 -4.80 0.01
CA GLU A 154 -4.77 -6.23 0.27
C GLU A 154 -3.44 -7.01 0.35
N PRO A 155 -2.47 -6.82 -0.57
CA PRO A 155 -1.17 -7.50 -0.47
C PRO A 155 -0.36 -7.09 0.77
N ARG A 156 -0.63 -5.89 1.33
CA ARG A 156 0.10 -5.33 2.47
C ARG A 156 -0.47 -5.82 3.81
N LEU A 157 -1.79 -5.94 3.91
CA LEU A 157 -2.48 -6.41 5.12
C LEU A 157 -2.64 -7.94 5.18
N GLY A 158 -2.71 -8.57 4.01
CA GLY A 158 -3.20 -9.92 3.81
C GLY A 158 -4.73 -9.97 3.80
N SER A 159 -5.27 -10.98 3.11
CA SER A 159 -6.70 -11.11 2.80
C SER A 159 -7.62 -11.04 4.04
N TRP A 160 -7.32 -11.78 5.11
CA TRP A 160 -8.15 -11.75 6.33
C TRP A 160 -8.26 -10.35 6.96
N ARG A 161 -7.13 -9.66 7.14
CA ARG A 161 -7.12 -8.32 7.75
C ARG A 161 -7.80 -7.30 6.84
N TYR A 162 -7.59 -7.40 5.53
CA TYR A 162 -8.27 -6.57 4.55
C TYR A 162 -9.79 -6.74 4.62
N ALA A 163 -10.28 -7.99 4.69
CA ALA A 163 -11.70 -8.30 4.85
C ALA A 163 -12.29 -7.70 6.13
N VAL A 164 -11.57 -7.82 7.26
CA VAL A 164 -11.99 -7.26 8.56
C VAL A 164 -12.06 -5.73 8.51
N VAL A 165 -11.05 -5.06 7.93
CA VAL A 165 -11.09 -3.60 7.75
C VAL A 165 -12.32 -3.20 6.93
N PHE A 166 -12.56 -3.84 5.79
CA PHE A 166 -13.72 -3.53 4.96
C PHE A 166 -15.04 -3.69 5.74
N ALA A 167 -15.24 -4.84 6.39
CA ALA A 167 -16.48 -5.13 7.12
C ALA A 167 -16.70 -4.16 8.29
N LEU A 168 -15.67 -3.90 9.11
CA LEU A 168 -15.79 -2.97 10.24
C LEU A 168 -16.01 -1.53 9.75
N SER A 169 -15.41 -1.13 8.64
CA SER A 169 -15.66 0.19 8.05
C SER A 169 -17.07 0.34 7.51
N VAL A 170 -17.65 -0.70 6.89
CA VAL A 170 -19.08 -0.68 6.52
C VAL A 170 -19.95 -0.48 7.77
N LEU A 171 -19.69 -1.23 8.85
CA LEU A 171 -20.41 -1.07 10.11
C LEU A 171 -20.20 0.32 10.74
N GLY A 172 -18.98 0.85 10.69
CA GLY A 172 -18.64 2.19 11.16
C GLY A 172 -19.37 3.30 10.40
N GLY A 173 -19.47 3.15 9.08
CA GLY A 173 -20.28 4.04 8.24
C GLY A 173 -21.76 3.97 8.61
N SER A 174 -22.32 2.76 8.73
CA SER A 174 -23.72 2.56 9.14
C SER A 174 -24.01 3.10 10.54
N ALA A 175 -23.07 3.01 11.47
CA ALA A 175 -23.18 3.60 12.81
C ALA A 175 -23.15 5.13 12.76
N ALA A 176 -22.29 5.74 11.93
CA ALA A 176 -22.28 7.19 11.74
C ALA A 176 -23.61 7.69 11.13
N VAL A 177 -24.17 6.95 10.16
CA VAL A 177 -25.49 7.25 9.59
C VAL A 177 -26.59 7.13 10.64
N TYR A 178 -26.55 6.09 11.48
CA TYR A 178 -27.51 5.91 12.57
C TYR A 178 -27.55 7.13 13.51
N LEU A 179 -26.39 7.66 13.87
CA LEU A 179 -26.25 8.77 14.82
C LEU A 179 -26.54 10.14 14.19
N LEU A 180 -26.18 10.33 12.92
CA LEU A 180 -26.14 11.66 12.29
C LEU A 180 -27.21 11.85 11.21
N SER A 181 -27.85 10.79 10.74
CA SER A 181 -28.83 10.85 9.65
C SER A 181 -29.84 9.69 9.69
N PRO A 182 -30.67 9.59 10.75
CA PRO A 182 -31.53 8.43 10.99
C PRO A 182 -32.64 8.21 9.93
N GLY A 183 -32.97 9.24 9.12
CA GLY A 183 -33.96 9.15 8.05
C GLY A 183 -33.41 8.80 6.66
N THR A 184 -32.10 8.58 6.54
CA THR A 184 -31.44 8.40 5.24
C THR A 184 -31.31 6.92 4.89
N TRP A 185 -31.75 6.58 3.68
CA TRP A 185 -31.48 5.27 3.07
C TRP A 185 -30.06 5.23 2.52
N VAL A 186 -29.33 4.15 2.78
CA VAL A 186 -27.94 3.98 2.36
C VAL A 186 -27.75 2.67 1.60
N VAL A 187 -27.06 2.78 0.47
CA VAL A 187 -26.64 1.67 -0.39
C VAL A 187 -25.22 1.91 -0.89
N GLY A 188 -24.50 0.85 -1.20
CA GLY A 188 -23.22 0.88 -1.89
C GLY A 188 -22.02 0.60 -0.99
N ALA A 189 -20.97 0.04 -1.59
CA ALA A 189 -19.75 -0.39 -0.90
C ALA A 189 -18.89 0.77 -0.35
N SER A 190 -19.22 2.01 -0.71
CA SER A 190 -18.40 3.20 -0.51
C SER A 190 -17.97 3.45 0.94
N GLY A 191 -18.82 3.18 1.95
CA GLY A 191 -18.40 3.26 3.36
C GLY A 191 -17.22 2.34 3.69
N GLY A 192 -17.24 1.11 3.18
CA GLY A 192 -16.11 0.18 3.26
C GLY A 192 -14.88 0.67 2.50
N ILE A 193 -15.06 1.20 1.28
CA ILE A 193 -13.97 1.75 0.45
C ILE A 193 -13.28 2.93 1.11
N PHE A 194 -14.03 3.88 1.67
CA PHE A 194 -13.48 4.99 2.46
C PHE A 194 -12.72 4.49 3.69
N GLY A 195 -13.20 3.41 4.30
CA GLY A 195 -12.47 2.67 5.31
C GLY A 195 -11.12 2.12 4.86
N LEU A 196 -11.08 1.52 3.68
CA LEU A 196 -9.83 1.04 3.08
C LEU A 196 -8.88 2.21 2.76
N PHE A 197 -9.40 3.36 2.33
CA PHE A 197 -8.58 4.57 2.18
C PHE A 197 -8.02 5.05 3.53
N GLY A 198 -8.84 5.10 4.57
CA GLY A 198 -8.40 5.46 5.93
C GLY A 198 -7.34 4.49 6.46
N ALA A 199 -7.53 3.20 6.24
CA ALA A 199 -6.57 2.16 6.58
C ALA A 199 -5.25 2.30 5.80
N PHE A 200 -5.31 2.59 4.50
CA PHE A 200 -4.12 2.80 3.67
C PHE A 200 -3.36 4.07 4.07
N PHE A 201 -4.08 5.14 4.40
CA PHE A 201 -3.50 6.38 4.92
C PHE A 201 -2.76 6.13 6.25
N ALA A 202 -3.43 5.51 7.21
CA ALA A 202 -2.85 5.13 8.49
C ALA A 202 -1.60 4.24 8.29
N TRP A 203 -1.73 3.16 7.51
CA TRP A 203 -0.62 2.23 7.26
C TRP A 203 0.62 2.91 6.66
N THR A 204 0.41 3.83 5.71
CA THR A 204 1.48 4.55 5.00
C THR A 204 2.13 5.61 5.89
N ARG A 205 1.30 6.43 6.56
CA ARG A 205 1.77 7.55 7.39
C ARG A 205 2.59 7.08 8.59
N PHE A 206 2.21 5.96 9.21
CA PHE A 206 2.93 5.39 10.35
C PHE A 206 4.27 4.74 9.95
N ARG A 207 4.47 4.43 8.67
CA ARG A 207 5.73 3.90 8.13
C ARG A 207 6.60 4.97 7.46
N GLY A 208 6.24 6.25 7.60
CA GLY A 208 6.99 7.37 7.02
C GLY A 208 6.88 7.48 5.50
N GLY A 209 5.83 6.91 4.89
CA GLY A 209 5.59 7.02 3.46
C GLY A 209 4.87 8.32 3.07
N GLU A 210 5.02 8.71 1.81
CA GLU A 210 4.31 9.85 1.22
C GLU A 210 2.81 9.59 1.11
N THR A 211 1.99 10.55 1.56
CA THR A 211 0.52 10.43 1.59
C THR A 211 -0.20 11.51 0.78
N GLY A 212 0.53 12.45 0.17
CA GLY A 212 -0.06 13.61 -0.53
C GLY A 212 -1.10 13.23 -1.59
N GLY A 213 -0.75 12.32 -2.50
CA GLY A 213 -1.68 11.86 -3.55
C GLY A 213 -2.91 11.13 -2.99
N LEU A 214 -2.74 10.39 -1.89
CA LEU A 214 -3.85 9.70 -1.22
C LEU A 214 -4.79 10.68 -0.52
N VAL A 215 -4.23 11.70 0.15
CA VAL A 215 -5.03 12.76 0.80
C VAL A 215 -5.85 13.52 -0.24
N VAL A 216 -5.26 13.87 -1.39
CA VAL A 216 -6.00 14.51 -2.48
C VAL A 216 -7.12 13.61 -2.98
N LEU A 217 -6.85 12.33 -3.23
CA LEU A 217 -7.88 11.37 -3.66
C LEU A 217 -9.03 11.26 -2.66
N ILE A 218 -8.72 11.11 -1.37
CA ILE A 218 -9.72 11.06 -0.29
C ILE A 218 -10.53 12.36 -0.26
N ALA A 219 -9.85 13.51 -0.28
CA ALA A 219 -10.49 14.81 -0.19
C ALA A 219 -11.45 15.05 -1.35
N VAL A 220 -11.03 14.77 -2.59
CA VAL A 220 -11.87 14.91 -3.78
C VAL A 220 -13.12 14.03 -3.66
N ASN A 221 -12.96 12.74 -3.32
CA ASN A 221 -14.10 11.84 -3.18
C ASN A 221 -15.04 12.25 -2.03
N LEU A 222 -14.50 12.77 -0.92
CA LEU A 222 -15.29 13.24 0.21
C LEU A 222 -16.08 14.50 -0.14
N VAL A 223 -15.46 15.48 -0.81
CA VAL A 223 -16.11 16.72 -1.27
C VAL A 223 -17.28 16.39 -2.20
N PHE A 224 -17.12 15.45 -3.13
CA PHE A 224 -18.24 14.98 -3.95
C PHE A 224 -19.40 14.45 -3.10
N GLY A 225 -19.11 13.72 -2.02
CA GLY A 225 -20.12 13.22 -1.09
C GLY A 225 -20.86 14.30 -0.28
N PHE A 226 -20.24 15.47 -0.07
CA PHE A 226 -20.90 16.61 0.57
C PHE A 226 -21.73 17.45 -0.40
N VAL A 227 -21.34 17.51 -1.67
CA VAL A 227 -21.93 18.42 -2.67
C VAL A 227 -23.05 17.74 -3.48
N VAL A 228 -22.98 16.43 -3.71
CA VAL A 228 -23.95 15.70 -4.54
C VAL A 228 -25.08 15.12 -3.67
N PRO A 229 -26.34 15.54 -3.88
CA PRO A 229 -27.49 14.98 -3.17
C PRO A 229 -27.63 13.47 -3.41
N GLY A 230 -28.04 12.73 -2.37
CA GLY A 230 -28.19 11.27 -2.43
C GLY A 230 -26.92 10.48 -2.09
N ILE A 231 -25.81 11.15 -1.77
CA ILE A 231 -24.60 10.52 -1.24
C ILE A 231 -24.53 10.71 0.28
N SER A 232 -24.39 9.62 1.03
CA SER A 232 -24.25 9.70 2.49
C SER A 232 -22.78 9.96 2.87
N TRP A 233 -22.44 11.24 3.05
CA TRP A 233 -21.12 11.63 3.57
C TRP A 233 -20.85 11.06 4.97
N GLN A 234 -21.89 10.85 5.78
CA GLN A 234 -21.78 10.26 7.11
C GLN A 234 -21.21 8.84 7.04
N ALA A 235 -21.69 8.04 6.08
CA ALA A 235 -21.19 6.69 5.84
C ALA A 235 -19.69 6.71 5.46
N HIS A 236 -19.27 7.68 4.64
CA HIS A 236 -17.88 7.84 4.22
C HIS A 236 -16.97 8.22 5.39
N VAL A 237 -17.36 9.22 6.18
CA VAL A 237 -16.58 9.67 7.34
C VAL A 237 -16.48 8.57 8.40
N GLY A 238 -17.61 7.94 8.74
CA GLY A 238 -17.63 6.83 9.71
C GLY A 238 -16.76 5.65 9.26
N GLY A 239 -16.87 5.28 7.98
CA GLY A 239 -16.05 4.22 7.39
C GLY A 239 -14.55 4.55 7.44
N LEU A 240 -14.17 5.75 7.03
CA LEU A 240 -12.79 6.24 7.01
C LEU A 240 -12.14 6.21 8.40
N ILE A 241 -12.85 6.71 9.42
CA ILE A 241 -12.37 6.71 10.81
C ILE A 241 -12.17 5.29 11.31
N VAL A 242 -13.19 4.43 11.19
CA VAL A 242 -13.11 3.05 11.68
C VAL A 242 -12.05 2.24 10.94
N GLY A 243 -11.89 2.46 9.64
CA GLY A 243 -10.87 1.79 8.84
C GLY A 243 -9.45 2.18 9.27
N ALA A 244 -9.21 3.48 9.47
CA ALA A 244 -7.94 3.97 10.00
C ALA A 244 -7.62 3.36 11.37
N LEU A 245 -8.56 3.41 12.31
CA LEU A 245 -8.38 2.85 13.67
C LEU A 245 -8.11 1.34 13.64
N THR A 246 -8.84 0.59 12.82
CA THR A 246 -8.67 -0.86 12.67
C THR A 246 -7.28 -1.20 12.14
N ALA A 247 -6.79 -0.47 11.14
CA ALA A 247 -5.45 -0.67 10.59
C ALA A 247 -4.35 -0.36 11.62
N LEU A 248 -4.53 0.68 12.44
CA LEU A 248 -3.61 1.03 13.52
C LEU A 248 -3.56 -0.06 14.59
N LEU A 249 -4.72 -0.61 14.96
CA LEU A 249 -4.79 -1.71 15.91
C LEU A 249 -4.01 -2.93 15.41
N PHE A 250 -4.15 -3.28 14.13
CA PHE A 250 -3.35 -4.37 13.53
C PHE A 250 -1.85 -4.10 13.53
N ASP A 251 -1.43 -2.85 13.32
CA ASP A 251 -0.02 -2.49 13.33
C ASP A 251 0.57 -2.60 14.75
N VAL A 252 -0.12 -2.02 15.75
CA VAL A 252 0.28 -2.07 17.17
C VAL A 252 0.30 -3.51 17.70
N ALA A 253 -0.65 -4.34 17.28
CA ALA A 253 -0.71 -5.73 17.70
C ALA A 253 0.40 -6.60 17.08
N SER A 254 1.07 -6.14 16.01
CA SER A 254 2.02 -6.95 15.26
C SER A 254 3.30 -7.32 16.07
N PRO A 255 3.71 -8.60 16.14
CA PRO A 255 4.90 -9.03 16.89
C PRO A 255 6.21 -8.40 16.41
N ARG A 256 6.29 -8.03 15.12
CA ARG A 256 7.49 -7.44 14.50
C ARG A 256 7.88 -6.09 15.11
N LEU A 257 6.90 -5.27 15.49
CA LEU A 257 7.17 -3.98 16.17
C LEU A 257 7.55 -4.17 17.64
N ARG A 258 7.00 -5.20 18.32
CA ARG A 258 7.42 -5.56 19.69
C ARG A 258 8.88 -6.02 19.73
N ALA A 259 9.29 -6.83 18.75
CA ALA A 259 10.67 -7.30 18.62
C ALA A 259 11.66 -6.16 18.32
N ARG A 260 11.28 -5.17 17.50
CA ARG A 260 12.12 -3.99 17.19
C ARG A 260 12.26 -3.03 18.37
N ARG A 261 11.19 -2.79 19.14
CA ARG A 261 11.25 -1.98 20.38
C ARG A 261 12.09 -2.62 21.49
N ARG A 262 12.11 -3.96 21.56
CA ARG A 262 12.97 -4.69 22.50
C ARG A 262 14.46 -4.67 22.17
N ARG A 263 14.85 -4.38 20.92
CA ARG A 263 16.27 -4.25 20.51
C ARG A 263 16.83 -2.84 20.67
N LEU A 264 15.97 -1.85 20.93
CA LEU A 264 16.34 -0.45 21.12
C LEU A 264 16.26 0.00 22.59
N ARG A 265 15.95 -0.95 23.49
CA ARG A 265 16.10 -0.84 24.93
C ARG A 265 17.22 -1.79 25.34
#